data_AF-A0A537RVC3-F1
#
_entry.id   AF-A0A537RVC3-F1
#
_cell.length_a   1.000
_cell.length_b   1.000
_cell.length_c   1.000
_cell.angle_alpha   90.00
_cell.angle_beta   90.00
_cell.angle_gamma   90.00
#
_symmetry.space_group_name_H-M   'P 1'
#
loop_
_entity.id
_entity.type
_entity.pdbx_description
1 polymer ?
#
loop_
_entity_poly.entity_id
_entity_poly.type
_entity_poly.pdbx_seq_one_letter_code
_entity_poly.pdbx_strand_id
1 'polypeptide(L)' 'MSTVIAIWGIVSIASAIIAGIVAGAKRRDHSFWAAWSFLVPPMLLILLLMPSNKGPRQRRPGLDELEQREV' A
#
# COMPACT_ATOMS: atom_id res chain seq x y z
N MET A 1 17.22 -3.51 23.84
CA MET A 1 17.46 -3.15 22.42
C MET A 1 16.63 -4.02 21.48
N SER A 2 16.63 -5.34 21.66
CA SER A 2 15.94 -6.31 20.80
C SER A 2 14.40 -6.16 20.76
N THR A 3 13.78 -5.83 21.89
CA THR A 3 12.32 -5.64 22.00
C THR A 3 11.80 -4.48 21.16
N VAL A 4 12.57 -3.40 20.99
CA VAL A 4 12.19 -2.24 20.17
C VAL A 4 12.09 -2.63 18.69
N ILE A 5 13.03 -3.45 18.21
CA ILE A 5 13.05 -3.92 16.82
C ILE A 5 11.87 -4.87 16.57
N ALA A 6 11.56 -5.75 17.51
CA ALA A 6 10.42 -6.66 17.40
C ALA A 6 9.09 -5.89 17.36
N ILE A 7 8.90 -4.91 18.25
CA ILE A 7 7.72 -4.04 18.25
C ILE A 7 7.61 -3.29 16.92
N TRP A 8 8.72 -2.72 16.44
CA TRP A 8 8.75 -2.00 15.17
C TRP A 8 8.35 -2.90 14.00
N GLY A 9 8.93 -4.11 13.90
CA GLY A 9 8.62 -5.06 12.84
C GLY A 9 7.14 -5.48 12.82
N ILE A 10 6.56 -5.76 13.99
CA ILE A 10 5.13 -6.10 14.10
C ILE A 10 4.27 -4.93 13.64
N VAL A 11 4.58 -3.71 14.08
CA VAL A 11 3.86 -2.49 13.70
C VAL A 11 3.97 -2.22 12.20
N SER A 12 5.15 -2.43 11.60
CA SER A 12 5.38 -2.33 10.14
C SER A 12 4.52 -3.31 9.35
N ILE A 13 4.51 -4.59 9.73
CA ILE A 13 3.74 -5.62 9.04
C ILE A 13 2.24 -5.33 9.14
N ALA A 14 1.75 -5.03 10.35
CA ALA A 14 0.35 -4.68 10.56
C ALA A 14 -0.05 -3.45 9.74
N SER A 15 0.78 -2.41 9.71
CA SER A 15 0.52 -1.19 8.93
C SER A 15 0.48 -1.46 7.43
N ALA A 16 1.36 -2.32 6.90
CA ALA A 16 1.38 -2.70 5.50
C ALA A 16 0.07 -3.38 5.06
N ILE A 17 -0.42 -4.33 5.86
CA ILE A 17 -1.66 -5.07 5.61
C ILE A 17 -2.85 -4.12 5.61
N ILE A 18 -2.99 -3.28 6.64
CA ILE A 18 -4.09 -2.31 6.76
C ILE A 18 -4.03 -1.32 5.60
N ALA A 19 -2.85 -0.83 5.23
CA ALA A 19 -2.68 0.08 4.11
C ALA A 19 -3.11 -0.53 2.77
N GLY A 20 -2.74 -1.79 2.51
CA GLY A 20 -3.14 -2.50 1.29
C GLY A 20 -4.66 -2.58 1.15
N ILE A 21 -5.36 -2.89 2.24
CA ILE A 21 -6.82 -2.97 2.29
C ILE A 21 -7.45 -1.58 2.09
N VAL A 22 -7.02 -0.58 2.87
CA VAL A 22 -7.57 0.78 2.82
C VAL A 22 -7.31 1.43 1.46
N ALA A 23 -6.13 1.24 0.87
CA ALA A 23 -5.83 1.74 -0.47
C ALA A 23 -6.71 1.06 -1.53
N GLY A 24 -6.95 -0.25 -1.41
CA GLY A 24 -7.89 -0.96 -2.25
C GLY A 24 -9.30 -0.37 -2.18
N ALA A 25 -9.81 -0.14 -0.97
CA ALA A 25 -11.12 0.47 -0.73
C ALA A 25 -11.19 1.93 -1.23
N LYS A 26 -10.11 2.69 -1.10
CA LYS A 26 -9.99 4.07 -1.60
C LYS A 26 -9.69 4.16 -3.11
N ARG A 27 -9.73 3.04 -3.83
CA ARG A 27 -9.43 2.92 -5.27
C ARG A 27 -8.04 3.46 -5.65
N ARG A 28 -7.07 3.27 -4.75
CA ARG A 28 -5.66 3.63 -4.92
C ARG A 28 -4.79 2.39 -5.14
N ASP A 29 -3.53 2.64 -5.50
CA ASP A 29 -2.49 1.61 -5.63
C ASP A 29 -2.20 0.94 -4.29
N HIS A 30 -2.80 -0.23 -4.07
CA HIS A 30 -2.59 -1.06 -2.90
C HIS A 30 -1.10 -1.41 -2.67
N SER A 31 -0.37 -1.83 -3.70
CA SER A 31 1.06 -2.19 -3.58
C SER A 31 1.93 -1.01 -3.15
N PHE A 32 1.67 0.19 -3.69
CA PHE A 32 2.41 1.40 -3.33
C PHE A 32 2.19 1.76 -1.85
N TRP A 33 0.94 1.80 -1.41
CA TRP A 33 0.61 2.18 -0.04
C TRP A 33 0.99 1.12 0.99
N ALA A 34 0.92 -0.17 0.65
CA ALA A 34 1.40 -1.25 1.50
C ALA A 34 2.92 -1.18 1.71
N ALA A 35 3.70 -0.97 0.64
CA ALA A 35 5.16 -0.85 0.74
C ALA A 35 5.57 0.37 1.58
N TRP A 36 4.93 1.51 1.37
CA TRP A 36 5.21 2.72 2.13
C TRP A 36 4.84 2.61 3.61
N SER A 37 3.73 1.94 3.93
CA SER A 37 3.30 1.73 5.32
C SER A 37 4.10 0.62 6.02
N PHE A 38 4.76 -0.27 5.28
CA PHE A 38 5.74 -1.19 5.83
C PHE A 38 7.03 -0.47 6.26
N LEU A 39 7.56 0.36 5.35
CA LEU A 39 8.81 1.09 5.55
C LEU A 39 8.66 2.18 6.61
N VAL A 40 7.57 2.93 6.54
CA VAL A 40 7.24 4.04 7.44
C VAL A 40 5.82 3.80 7.97
N PRO A 41 5.66 3.08 9.11
CA PRO A 41 4.35 2.74 9.65
C PRO A 41 3.37 3.93 9.80
N PRO A 42 3.82 5.14 10.22
CA PRO A 42 2.96 6.32 10.29
C PRO A 42 2.31 6.75 8.96
N MET A 43 2.84 6.29 7.82
CA MET A 43 2.31 6.63 6.49
C MET A 43 0.89 6.10 6.27
N LEU A 44 0.48 5.09 7.03
CA LEU A 44 -0.90 4.62 7.14
C LEU A 44 -1.88 5.75 7.49
N LEU A 45 -1.50 6.66 8.40
CA LEU A 45 -2.36 7.74 8.86
C LEU A 45 -2.68 8.71 7.72
N ILE A 46 -1.69 8.99 6.87
CA ILE A 46 -1.85 9.84 5.68
C ILE A 46 -2.87 9.20 4.73
N LEU A 47 -2.77 7.89 4.50
CA LEU A 47 -3.72 7.16 3.67
C LEU A 47 -5.15 7.23 4.22
N LEU A 48 -5.31 7.08 5.54
CA LEU A 48 -6.61 7.14 6.22
C LEU A 48 -7.26 8.51 6.05
N LEU A 49 -6.49 9.59 6.26
CA LEU A 49 -6.92 10.98 6.12
C LEU A 49 -7.26 11.37 4.68
N MET A 50 -6.57 10.78 3.69
CA MET A 50 -6.74 11.15 2.30
C MET A 50 -8.10 10.68 1.75
N PRO A 51 -8.89 11.53 1.07
CA PRO A 51 -10.22 11.16 0.57
C PRO A 51 -10.14 10.02 -0.47
N SER A 52 -11.24 9.29 -0.64
CA SER A 52 -11.34 8.22 -1.65
C SER A 52 -11.34 8.83 -3.06
N ASN A 53 -10.61 8.22 -4.01
CA ASN A 53 -10.59 8.72 -5.37
C ASN A 53 -11.97 8.51 -6.04
N LYS A 54 -12.53 9.59 -6.60
CA LYS A 54 -13.75 9.53 -7.40
C LYS A 54 -13.38 9.25 -8.86
N GLY A 55 -13.65 8.04 -9.33
CA GLY A 55 -13.38 7.64 -10.71
C GLY A 55 -13.18 6.13 -10.86
N PRO A 56 -13.06 5.62 -12.11
CA PRO A 56 -12.59 4.28 -12.38
C PRO A 56 -11.21 4.09 -11.76
N ARG A 57 -10.99 2.97 -11.05
CA ARG A 57 -9.66 2.65 -10.54
C ARG A 57 -8.72 2.53 -11.73
N GLN A 58 -7.66 3.34 -11.76
CA GLN A 58 -6.60 3.19 -12.75
C GLN A 58 -5.97 1.82 -12.55
N ARG A 59 -6.33 0.87 -13.42
CA ARG A 59 -5.77 -0.46 -13.40
C ARG A 59 -4.34 -0.32 -13.91
N ARG A 60 -3.35 -0.58 -13.05
CA ARG A 60 -1.98 -0.79 -13.55
C ARG A 60 -2.03 -2.01 -14.48
N PRO A 61 -1.49 -1.93 -15.70
CA PRO A 61 -1.40 -3.07 -16.59
C PRO A 61 -0.72 -4.23 -15.86
N GLY A 62 -1.22 -5.45 -16.07
CA GLY A 62 -0.53 -6.65 -15.60
C GLY A 62 0.83 -6.79 -16.29
N LEU A 63 1.76 -7.55 -15.70
CA LEU A 63 3.04 -7.84 -16.37
C LEU A 63 2.80 -8.45 -17.77
N ASP A 64 1.86 -9.37 -17.87
CA ASP A 64 1.48 -10.01 -19.13
C ASP A 64 0.96 -9.00 -20.18
N GLU A 65 0.21 -7.99 -19.74
CA GLU A 65 -0.29 -6.91 -20.62
C GLU A 65 0.83 -5.96 -21.08
N LEU A 66 1.92 -5.86 -20.31
CA LEU A 66 3.12 -5.09 -20.68
C LEU A 66 3.98 -5.88 -21.67
N GLU A 67 4.19 -7.17 -21.42
CA GLU A 67 4.94 -8.07 -22.30
C GLU A 67 4.32 -8.12 -23.71
N GLN A 68 2.98 -8.15 -23.81
CA GLN A 68 2.28 -8.10 -25.09
C GLN A 68 2.40 -6.77 -25.86
N ARG A 69 2.77 -5.66 -25.22
CA ARG A 69 2.96 -4.36 -25.89
C ARG A 69 4.36 -4.14 -26.43
N GLU A 70 5.33 -4.91 -25.95
CA GLU A 70 6.73 -4.83 -26.36
C GLU A 70 7.07 -5.72 -27.58
N VAL A 71 6.16 -6.63 -27.95
CA VAL A 71 6.24 -7.52 -29.14
C VAL A 71 5.52 -6.89 -30.33
#